data_AF-A0A6B2SFZ7-F1
#
_entry.id   AF-A0A6B2SFZ7-F1
#
_cell.length_a   1.000
_cell.length_b   1.000
_cell.length_c   1.000
_cell.angle_alpha   90.00
_cell.angle_beta   90.00
_cell.angle_gamma   90.00
#
_symmetry.space_group_name_H-M   'P 1'
#
loop_
_entity.id
_entity.type
_entity.pdbx_description
1 polymer ?
#
loop_
_entity_poly.entity_id
_entity_poly.type
_entity_poly.pdbx_seq_one_letter_code
_entity_poly.pdbx_strand_id
1 'polypeptide(L)'
;ASRLARAVRHAVELAHDTPDFDDVVDALHARHGTHHWVHVVPNAALLAAALTHADGDFTGSITRAVSGGWDTDSNGATAGSVAGLLAGRADALPDRWTAPLKNRLATSVGDFNGIGFDALADLTTELSTREAPPS
;
A
#
# COMPACT_ATOMS: atom_id res chain seq x y z
N ALA A 1 -11.86 20.92 3.13
CA ALA A 1 -11.34 19.54 2.93
C ALA A 1 -11.31 18.76 4.25
N SER A 2 -11.54 17.44 4.23
CA SER A 2 -11.57 16.59 5.43
C SER A 2 -10.22 16.52 6.17
N ARG A 3 -10.20 16.02 7.42
CA ARG A 3 -8.95 15.78 8.19
C ARG A 3 -8.01 14.83 7.44
N LEU A 4 -8.56 13.72 6.93
CA LEU A 4 -7.82 12.74 6.13
C LEU A 4 -7.17 13.37 4.89
N ALA A 5 -7.95 14.11 4.09
CA ALA A 5 -7.43 14.72 2.87
C ALA A 5 -6.33 15.76 3.14
N ARG A 6 -6.38 16.45 4.29
CA ARG A 6 -5.30 17.36 4.71
C ARG A 6 -4.04 16.61 5.14
N ALA A 7 -4.18 15.50 5.84
CA ALA A 7 -3.05 14.69 6.27
C ALA A 7 -2.32 14.07 5.08
N VAL A 8 -3.07 13.53 4.11
CA VAL A 8 -2.50 12.98 2.86
C VAL A 8 -1.75 14.06 2.07
N ARG A 9 -2.36 15.22 1.80
CA ARG A 9 -1.67 16.30 1.06
C ARG A 9 -0.41 16.78 1.77
N HIS A 10 -0.50 17.00 3.09
CA HIS A 10 0.67 17.40 3.88
C HIS A 10 1.79 16.36 3.80
N ALA A 11 1.47 15.07 3.84
CA ALA A 11 2.47 14.01 3.77
C ALA A 11 3.13 13.92 2.38
N VAL A 12 2.36 14.12 1.31
CA VAL A 12 2.89 14.20 -0.07
C VAL A 12 3.82 15.41 -0.22
N GLU A 13 3.39 16.58 0.22
CA GLU A 13 4.21 17.81 0.21
C GLU A 13 5.51 17.61 1.02
N LEU A 14 5.38 17.11 2.25
CA LEU A 14 6.52 16.84 3.13
C LEU A 14 7.52 15.86 2.49
N ALA A 15 7.04 14.79 1.85
CA ALA A 15 7.88 13.81 1.17
C ALA A 15 8.57 14.38 -0.08
N HIS A 16 7.95 15.33 -0.79
CA HIS A 16 8.61 16.03 -1.90
C HIS A 16 9.71 16.98 -1.41
N ASP A 17 9.46 17.69 -0.30
CA ASP A 17 10.35 18.73 0.20
C ASP A 17 11.49 18.20 1.08
N THR A 18 11.37 16.96 1.57
CA THR A 18 12.33 16.33 2.49
C THR A 18 13.04 15.15 1.83
N PRO A 19 14.36 15.24 1.58
CA PRO A 19 15.11 14.17 0.92
C PRO A 19 15.24 12.89 1.73
N ASP A 20 15.34 12.99 3.07
CA ASP A 20 15.46 11.83 3.94
C ASP A 20 14.08 11.34 4.39
N PHE A 21 13.83 10.04 4.25
CA PHE A 21 12.55 9.47 4.64
C PHE A 21 12.40 9.39 6.16
N ASP A 22 13.50 9.22 6.90
CA ASP A 22 13.45 9.13 8.36
C ASP A 22 12.97 10.46 8.96
N ASP A 23 13.42 11.60 8.40
CA ASP A 23 12.95 12.93 8.76
C ASP A 23 11.44 13.13 8.46
N VAL A 24 10.95 12.57 7.35
CA VAL A 24 9.52 12.58 7.01
C VAL A 24 8.71 11.80 8.05
N VAL A 25 9.19 10.60 8.43
CA VAL A 25 8.56 9.74 9.44
C VAL A 25 8.53 10.45 10.79
N ASP A 26 9.65 11.02 11.24
CA ASP A 26 9.74 11.76 12.50
C ASP A 26 8.75 12.93 12.55
N ALA A 27 8.64 13.69 11.46
CA ALA A 27 7.68 14.79 11.37
C ALA A 27 6.22 14.31 11.40
N LEU A 28 5.89 13.17 10.76
CA LEU A 28 4.56 12.57 10.81
C LEU A 28 4.23 12.05 12.22
N HIS A 29 5.18 11.41 12.90
CA HIS A 29 5.01 10.94 14.28
C HIS A 29 4.86 12.09 15.26
N ALA A 30 5.66 13.15 15.13
CA ALA A 30 5.51 14.36 15.94
C ALA A 30 4.11 15.00 15.79
N ARG A 31 3.56 14.98 14.57
CA ARG A 31 2.25 15.56 14.26
C ARG A 31 1.07 14.68 14.70
N HIS A 32 1.21 13.37 14.59
CA HIS A 32 0.08 12.43 14.70
C HIS A 32 0.20 11.41 15.84
N GLY A 33 1.30 11.37 16.58
CA GLY A 33 1.62 10.33 17.58
C GLY A 33 0.66 10.21 18.76
N THR A 34 -0.29 11.14 18.93
CA THR A 34 -1.36 11.03 19.94
C THR A 34 -2.51 10.10 19.53
N HIS A 35 -2.56 9.69 18.25
CA HIS A 35 -3.56 8.74 17.78
C HIS A 35 -3.14 7.31 18.13
N HIS A 36 -4.13 6.43 18.25
CA HIS A 36 -3.88 4.99 18.32
C HIS A 36 -3.17 4.52 17.03
N TRP A 37 -2.28 3.54 17.14
CA TRP A 37 -1.41 3.11 16.04
C TRP A 37 -2.18 2.58 14.80
N VAL A 38 -3.40 2.02 14.96
CA VAL A 38 -4.29 1.66 13.82
C VAL A 38 -5.15 2.81 13.27
N HIS A 39 -4.97 4.04 13.75
CA HIS A 39 -5.85 5.14 13.34
C HIS A 39 -5.64 5.49 11.86
N VAL A 40 -6.72 5.70 11.11
CA VAL A 40 -6.66 5.87 9.64
C VAL A 40 -5.85 7.10 9.20
N VAL A 41 -5.90 8.20 9.95
CA VAL A 41 -5.24 9.46 9.57
C VAL A 41 -3.70 9.36 9.52
N PRO A 42 -2.99 8.93 10.57
CA PRO A 42 -1.54 8.73 10.50
C PRO A 42 -1.14 7.68 9.46
N ASN A 43 -1.86 6.55 9.40
CA ASN A 43 -1.53 5.47 8.45
C ASN A 43 -1.68 5.91 6.99
N ALA A 44 -2.77 6.60 6.63
CA ALA A 44 -2.94 7.14 5.28
C ALA A 44 -1.92 8.23 4.93
N ALA A 45 -1.49 9.03 5.91
CA ALA A 45 -0.43 10.02 5.72
C ALA A 45 0.92 9.34 5.47
N LEU A 46 1.30 8.38 6.31
CA LEU A 46 2.54 7.61 6.14
C LEU A 46 2.58 6.87 4.81
N LEU A 47 1.48 6.20 4.44
CA LEU A 47 1.36 5.50 3.18
C LEU A 47 1.57 6.45 1.98
N ALA A 48 0.95 7.63 2.02
CA ALA A 48 1.11 8.63 0.96
C ALA A 48 2.57 9.11 0.86
N ALA A 49 3.21 9.44 1.99
CA ALA A 49 4.61 9.81 2.02
C ALA A 49 5.51 8.70 1.48
N ALA A 50 5.31 7.45 1.90
CA ALA A 50 6.11 6.30 1.47
C ALA A 50 6.01 6.08 -0.05
N LEU A 51 4.80 6.16 -0.62
CA LEU A 51 4.58 6.02 -2.07
C LEU A 51 5.20 7.18 -2.85
N THR A 52 5.06 8.42 -2.37
CA THR A 52 5.68 9.59 -2.99
C THR A 52 7.21 9.47 -3.01
N HIS A 53 7.81 9.06 -1.89
CA HIS A 53 9.26 8.95 -1.76
C HIS A 53 9.86 7.76 -2.50
N ALA A 54 9.06 6.72 -2.76
CA ALA A 54 9.46 5.56 -3.53
C ALA A 54 9.46 5.82 -5.05
N ASP A 55 8.76 6.85 -5.53
CA ASP A 55 8.73 7.26 -6.96
C ASP A 55 8.52 6.08 -7.92
N GLY A 56 7.54 5.22 -7.61
CA GLY A 56 7.21 4.04 -8.40
C GLY A 56 8.08 2.79 -8.13
N ASP A 57 9.11 2.86 -7.28
CA ASP A 57 9.85 1.69 -6.85
C ASP A 57 9.01 0.79 -5.94
N PHE A 58 8.75 -0.45 -6.39
CA PHE A 58 7.94 -1.42 -5.65
C PHE A 58 8.54 -1.79 -4.30
N THR A 59 9.85 -2.03 -4.25
CA THR A 59 10.51 -2.42 -2.98
C THR A 59 10.56 -1.25 -2.02
N GLY A 60 10.91 -0.07 -2.52
CA GLY A 60 10.95 1.18 -1.79
C GLY A 60 9.59 1.54 -1.19
N SER A 61 8.50 1.29 -1.92
CA SER A 61 7.13 1.55 -1.45
C SER A 61 6.80 0.72 -0.21
N ILE A 62 7.02 -0.61 -0.29
CA ILE A 62 6.72 -1.53 0.82
C ILE A 62 7.65 -1.29 2.00
N THR A 63 8.96 -1.19 1.74
CA THR A 63 9.96 -1.06 2.82
C THR A 63 9.80 0.24 3.60
N ARG A 64 9.52 1.37 2.93
CA ARG A 64 9.23 2.64 3.61
C ARG A 64 7.93 2.61 4.40
N ALA A 65 6.86 2.07 3.82
CA ALA A 65 5.56 1.96 4.50
C ALA A 65 5.64 1.10 5.77
N VAL A 66 6.40 -0.01 5.73
CA VAL A 66 6.64 -0.87 6.89
C VAL A 66 7.58 -0.21 7.90
N SER A 67 8.67 0.40 7.44
CA SER A 67 9.68 1.00 8.35
C SER A 67 9.16 2.25 9.06
N GLY A 68 8.20 2.96 8.47
CA GLY A 68 7.54 4.10 9.13
C GLY A 68 6.64 3.73 10.32
N GLY A 69 6.37 2.44 10.52
CA GLY A 69 5.66 1.92 11.68
C GLY A 69 4.14 2.06 11.62
N TRP A 70 3.52 2.21 12.79
CA TRP A 70 2.07 2.12 13.00
C TRP A 70 1.49 0.78 12.54
N ASP A 71 0.56 0.77 11.59
CA ASP A 71 -0.14 -0.43 11.12
C ASP A 71 0.62 -1.08 9.96
N THR A 72 1.73 -1.74 10.28
CA THR A 72 2.74 -2.15 9.28
C THR A 72 2.24 -3.20 8.28
N ASP A 73 1.36 -4.10 8.71
CA ASP A 73 0.76 -5.11 7.84
C ASP A 73 -0.23 -4.46 6.87
N SER A 74 -1.14 -3.61 7.36
CA SER A 74 -2.09 -2.90 6.50
C SER A 74 -1.41 -1.92 5.55
N ASN A 75 -0.44 -1.15 6.04
CA ASN A 75 0.32 -0.20 5.23
C ASN A 75 1.17 -0.93 4.19
N GLY A 76 1.86 -2.01 4.57
CA GLY A 76 2.66 -2.82 3.65
C GLY A 76 1.82 -3.46 2.55
N ALA A 77 0.67 -4.05 2.91
CA ALA A 77 -0.27 -4.63 1.95
C ALA A 77 -0.84 -3.59 0.98
N THR A 78 -1.21 -2.41 1.49
CA THR A 78 -1.74 -1.32 0.67
C THR A 78 -0.67 -0.74 -0.26
N ALA A 79 0.55 -0.51 0.25
CA ALA A 79 1.67 -0.04 -0.55
C ALA A 79 2.02 -1.02 -1.68
N GLY A 80 2.06 -2.32 -1.37
CA GLY A 80 2.29 -3.38 -2.36
C GLY A 80 1.19 -3.43 -3.44
N SER A 81 -0.06 -3.22 -3.06
CA SER A 81 -1.18 -3.19 -4.01
C SER A 81 -1.09 -2.00 -4.98
N VAL A 82 -0.82 -0.80 -4.45
CA VAL A 82 -0.68 0.41 -5.27
C VAL A 82 0.56 0.35 -6.16
N ALA A 83 1.72 0.03 -5.58
CA ALA A 83 2.96 -0.07 -6.35
C ALA A 83 2.92 -1.22 -7.36
N GLY A 84 2.26 -2.34 -7.03
CA GLY A 84 2.05 -3.45 -7.96
C GLY A 84 1.18 -3.06 -9.14
N LEU A 85 0.12 -2.27 -8.92
CA LEU A 85 -0.69 -1.69 -9.99
C LEU A 85 0.15 -0.77 -10.89
N LEU A 86 0.97 0.11 -10.30
CA LEU A 86 1.84 1.03 -11.05
C LEU A 86 2.91 0.29 -11.88
N ALA A 87 3.39 -0.87 -11.42
CA ALA A 87 4.30 -1.72 -12.17
C ALA A 87 3.64 -2.35 -13.42
N GLY A 88 2.30 -2.38 -13.48
CA GLY A 88 1.49 -2.74 -14.64
C GLY A 88 1.40 -4.24 -14.97
N ARG A 89 2.40 -5.04 -14.58
CA ARG A 89 2.44 -6.49 -14.84
C ARG A 89 3.20 -7.25 -13.77
N ALA A 90 2.80 -8.48 -13.49
CA ALA A 90 3.37 -9.29 -12.42
C ALA A 90 4.86 -9.62 -12.61
N ASP A 91 5.31 -9.79 -13.86
CA ASP A 91 6.71 -10.03 -14.24
C ASP A 91 7.60 -8.77 -14.15
N ALA A 92 7.02 -7.58 -13.91
CA ALA A 92 7.79 -6.38 -13.57
C ALA A 92 8.15 -6.31 -12.08
N LEU A 93 7.54 -7.15 -11.24
CA LEU A 93 7.83 -7.19 -9.80
C LEU A 93 9.11 -7.98 -9.53
N PRO A 94 9.98 -7.55 -8.60
CA PRO A 94 11.20 -8.29 -8.29
C PRO A 94 10.90 -9.69 -7.72
N ASP A 95 11.52 -10.73 -8.29
CA ASP A 95 11.30 -12.14 -7.93
C ASP A 95 11.39 -12.43 -6.43
N ARG A 96 12.23 -11.70 -5.69
CA ARG A 96 12.37 -11.85 -4.23
C ARG A 96 11.05 -11.65 -3.47
N TRP A 97 10.11 -10.90 -4.03
CA TRP A 97 8.80 -10.63 -3.45
C TRP A 97 7.73 -11.64 -3.89
N THR A 98 7.81 -12.15 -5.11
CA THR A 98 6.76 -12.99 -5.71
C THR A 98 7.09 -14.49 -5.65
N ALA A 99 8.35 -14.88 -5.87
CA ALA A 99 8.77 -16.27 -5.91
C ALA A 99 8.50 -17.05 -4.60
N PRO A 100 8.71 -16.49 -3.39
CA PRO A 100 8.41 -17.19 -2.15
C PRO A 100 6.92 -17.53 -1.98
N LEU A 101 6.04 -16.71 -2.55
CA LEU A 101 4.58 -16.90 -2.46
C LEU A 101 4.07 -18.05 -3.35
N LYS A 102 4.85 -18.45 -4.36
CA LYS A 102 4.53 -19.56 -5.29
C LYS A 102 3.12 -19.47 -5.87
N ASN A 103 2.67 -18.23 -6.11
CA ASN A 103 1.31 -17.92 -6.53
C ASN A 103 0.24 -18.61 -5.67
N ARG A 104 0.31 -18.47 -4.33
CA ARG A 104 -0.68 -19.03 -3.39
C ARG A 104 -0.99 -18.07 -2.26
N LEU A 105 -2.28 -17.83 -2.04
CA LEU A 105 -2.81 -17.04 -0.93
C LEU A 105 -3.26 -17.97 0.20
N ALA A 106 -2.71 -17.75 1.40
CA ALA A 106 -3.24 -18.37 2.62
C ALA A 106 -4.39 -17.51 3.17
N THR A 107 -5.57 -18.10 3.37
CA THR A 107 -6.76 -17.38 3.85
C THR A 107 -7.68 -18.29 4.65
N SER A 108 -8.46 -17.71 5.56
CA SER A 108 -9.50 -18.42 6.32
C SER A 108 -10.84 -18.50 5.60
N VAL A 109 -10.97 -17.85 4.44
CA VAL A 109 -12.18 -17.93 3.61
C VAL A 109 -12.28 -19.33 3.01
N GLY A 110 -13.37 -20.04 3.31
CA GLY A 110 -13.63 -21.40 2.82
C GLY A 110 -13.51 -21.49 1.30
N ASP A 111 -12.94 -22.59 0.80
CA ASP A 111 -12.65 -22.86 -0.63
C ASP A 111 -11.58 -21.97 -1.30
N PHE A 112 -11.13 -20.88 -0.67
CA PHE A 112 -10.11 -19.98 -1.21
C PHE A 112 -8.71 -20.20 -0.63
N ASN A 113 -8.56 -21.03 0.41
CA ASN A 113 -7.24 -21.29 0.97
C ASN A 113 -6.33 -21.99 -0.05
N GLY A 114 -5.21 -21.36 -0.38
CA GLY A 114 -4.27 -21.82 -1.39
C GLY A 114 -4.60 -21.40 -2.82
N ILE A 115 -5.62 -20.56 -3.04
CA ILE A 115 -5.94 -20.02 -4.37
C ILE A 115 -4.76 -19.22 -4.93
N GLY A 116 -4.60 -19.25 -6.25
CA GLY A 116 -3.64 -18.40 -6.96
C GLY A 116 -4.03 -16.93 -6.92
N PHE A 117 -3.03 -16.05 -6.83
CA PHE A 117 -3.24 -14.61 -6.96
C PHE A 117 -3.75 -14.26 -8.38
N ASP A 118 -3.31 -14.99 -9.40
CA ASP A 118 -3.82 -14.89 -10.78
C ASP A 118 -5.31 -15.27 -10.87
N ALA A 119 -5.70 -16.42 -10.34
CA ALA A 119 -7.09 -16.88 -10.33
C ALA A 119 -7.99 -15.90 -9.55
N LEU A 120 -7.48 -15.32 -8.46
CA LEU A 120 -8.20 -14.29 -7.71
C LEU A 120 -8.34 -12.98 -8.51
N ALA A 121 -7.30 -12.57 -9.25
CA ALA A 121 -7.35 -11.40 -10.12
C ALA A 121 -8.33 -11.58 -11.29
N ASP A 122 -8.35 -12.77 -11.91
CA ASP A 122 -9.29 -13.12 -12.97
C ASP A 122 -10.74 -13.09 -12.46
N LEU A 123 -11.00 -13.70 -11.30
CA LEU A 123 -12.31 -13.68 -10.66
C LEU A 123 -12.77 -12.25 -10.33
N THR A 124 -11.86 -11.42 -9.81
CA THR A 124 -12.15 -10.01 -9.50
C THR A 124 -12.53 -9.24 -10.77
N THR A 125 -11.80 -9.45 -11.87
CA THR A 125 -12.07 -8.82 -13.16
C THR A 125 -13.42 -9.27 -13.72
N GLU A 126 -13.70 -10.57 -13.69
CA GLU A 126 -14.97 -11.12 -14.14
C GLU A 126 -16.17 -10.55 -13.36
N LEU A 127 -16.07 -10.45 -12.03
CA LEU A 127 -17.14 -9.89 -11.21
C LEU A 127 -17.32 -8.38 -11.43
N SER A 128 -16.23 -7.63 -11.55
CA SER A 128 -16.29 -6.17 -11.78
C SER A 128 -16.96 -5.78 -13.12
N THR A 129 -16.87 -6.67 -14.12
CA THR A 129 -17.46 -6.44 -15.45
C THR A 129 -18.90 -6.94 -15.56
N ARG A 130 -19.33 -7.87 -14.71
CA ARG A 130 -20.71 -8.36 -14.62
C ARG A 130 -21.67 -7.38 -13.94
N GLU A 131 -21.18 -6.55 -13.01
CA GLU A 131 -22.00 -5.59 -12.26
C GLU A 131 -22.24 -4.24 -12.98
N ALA A 132 -21.65 -4.00 -14.15
CA ALA A 132 -21.96 -2.80 -14.93
C ALA A 132 -23.27 -3.00 -15.74
N PRO A 133 -24.41 -2.40 -15.38
CA PRO A 133 -25.51 -2.30 -16.33
C PRO A 133 -25.05 -1.48 -17.54
N PRO A 134 -25.54 -1.77 -18.75
CA PRO A 134 -25.19 -0.96 -19.93
C PRO A 134 -25.60 0.50 -19.69
N SER A 135 -24.64 1.39 -19.91
CA SER A 135 -24.80 2.86 -19.93
C SER A 135 -25.76 3.32 -21.00
#